data_AF-A0A7R9FS09-F1
#
_entry.id   AF-A0A7R9FS09-F1
#
_cell.length_a   1.000
_cell.length_b   1.000
_cell.length_c   1.000
_cell.angle_alpha   90.00
_cell.angle_beta   90.00
_cell.angle_gamma   90.00
#
_symmetry.space_group_name_H-M   'P 1'
#
loop_
_entity.id
_entity.type
_entity.pdbx_description
1 polymer ?
#
loop_
_entity_poly.entity_id
_entity_poly.type
_entity_poly.pdbx_seq_one_letter_code
_entity_poly.pdbx_strand_id
1 'polypeptide(L)'
;MDVVFQVSYKVGGSISDVVISTQRRRHLAQLMVTDGSLTSCPHSPSSTRGHQVYRRPLRRSRSLVEMVFHSETGDLEDLKLKNIRQTELLVDLRESILAVGRHFQACDARFSRISLMPDYSLESHAKDHEVFLQVSAGKRRRAKALLDFERHDDDELGFRKNDIITVVSMKDEHCWVGELNGLRGWFPAKFVEVLDERSKQYSSAGDDGVSPVIADLVRGNLCSALKAILEHGMKKPSVLGSPCHPWQFIEEVANYEVKRDFGSVYSRLVLCKTYRLDEDGKVLTPEELLYRCVVAVNRSHDVQHAQLDVKLRSLICMGLNEQVFHLWLEILASAPSIVAKWYNPWGYLASPGWVQVKCELRVLSQFPFSLKVDWELPPAKKPVQPMREGVRDMLVKHHLFSWDL
;
A
#
# COMPACT_ATOMS: atom_id res chain seq x y z
N MET A 1 42.84 -28.71 -5.59
CA MET A 1 41.86 -27.71 -6.08
C MET A 1 40.45 -28.30 -6.18
N ASP A 2 40.28 -29.62 -6.32
CA ASP A 2 38.97 -30.25 -6.55
C ASP A 2 38.01 -30.25 -5.34
N VAL A 3 38.55 -30.17 -4.11
CA VAL A 3 37.73 -30.12 -2.88
C VAL A 3 36.98 -28.79 -2.77
N VAL A 4 37.57 -27.69 -3.24
CA VAL A 4 36.95 -26.35 -3.20
C VAL A 4 35.80 -26.25 -4.20
N PHE A 5 35.93 -26.86 -5.39
CA PHE A 5 34.85 -26.92 -6.39
C PHE A 5 33.69 -27.80 -5.93
N GLN A 6 33.95 -28.94 -5.27
CA GLN A 6 32.88 -29.78 -4.71
C GLN A 6 32.11 -29.08 -3.58
N VAL A 7 32.80 -28.33 -2.72
CA VAL A 7 32.14 -27.56 -1.65
C VAL A 7 31.35 -26.39 -2.25
N SER A 8 31.88 -25.72 -3.27
CA SER A 8 31.15 -24.66 -3.98
C SER A 8 29.87 -25.17 -4.66
N TYR A 9 29.86 -26.39 -5.19
CA TYR A 9 28.68 -27.02 -5.79
C TYR A 9 27.66 -27.53 -4.76
N LYS A 10 28.09 -27.83 -3.53
CA LYS A 10 27.23 -28.25 -2.42
C LYS A 10 26.60 -27.09 -1.65
N VAL A 11 27.29 -25.94 -1.58
CA VAL A 11 26.85 -24.76 -0.82
C VAL A 11 26.14 -23.73 -1.71
N GLY A 12 26.47 -23.68 -3.00
CA GLY A 12 25.73 -22.91 -3.99
C GLY A 12 24.51 -23.70 -4.45
N GLY A 13 23.32 -23.38 -3.91
CA GLY A 13 22.06 -23.87 -4.46
C GLY A 13 22.06 -23.72 -5.99
N SER A 14 21.61 -24.74 -6.71
CA SER A 14 21.74 -24.83 -8.16
C SER A 14 21.34 -23.52 -8.82
N ILE A 15 22.32 -22.87 -9.44
CA ILE A 15 22.09 -21.70 -10.30
C ILE A 15 21.35 -22.26 -11.52
N SER A 16 20.03 -22.33 -11.44
CA SER A 16 19.20 -22.71 -12.57
C SER A 16 19.14 -21.55 -13.57
N ASP A 17 18.92 -21.86 -14.85
CA ASP A 17 18.66 -20.85 -15.87
C ASP A 17 17.48 -19.94 -15.52
N VAL A 18 16.56 -20.42 -14.67
CA VAL A 18 15.46 -19.64 -14.12
C VAL A 18 15.98 -18.58 -13.15
N VAL A 19 16.91 -18.91 -12.25
CA VAL A 19 17.53 -17.94 -11.32
C VAL A 19 18.38 -16.92 -12.09
N ILE A 20 19.16 -17.36 -13.08
CA ILE A 20 19.95 -16.46 -13.94
C ILE A 20 19.04 -15.51 -14.73
N SER A 21 17.99 -16.03 -15.37
CA SER A 21 17.06 -15.21 -16.15
C SER A 21 16.23 -14.27 -15.28
N THR A 22 15.95 -14.64 -14.03
CA THR A 22 15.26 -13.79 -13.06
C THR A 22 16.18 -12.67 -12.57
N GLN A 23 17.45 -12.98 -12.25
CA GLN A 23 18.47 -11.99 -11.91
C GLN A 23 18.74 -11.03 -13.08
N ARG A 24 18.84 -11.54 -14.32
CA ARG A 24 19.01 -10.71 -15.53
C ARG A 24 17.81 -9.80 -15.76
N ARG A 25 16.58 -10.29 -15.60
CA ARG A 25 15.36 -9.46 -15.70
C ARG A 25 15.28 -8.41 -14.60
N ARG A 26 15.69 -8.75 -13.37
CA ARG A 26 15.77 -7.81 -12.25
C ARG A 26 16.81 -6.71 -12.51
N HIS A 27 17.99 -7.08 -12.99
CA HIS A 27 19.06 -6.13 -13.34
C HIS A 27 18.67 -5.27 -14.54
N LEU A 28 18.00 -5.84 -15.55
CA LEU A 28 17.48 -5.09 -16.70
C LEU A 28 16.37 -4.14 -16.28
N ALA A 29 15.47 -4.52 -15.37
CA ALA A 29 14.47 -3.61 -14.81
C ALA A 29 15.12 -2.47 -14.02
N GLN A 30 16.18 -2.73 -13.25
CA GLN A 30 16.96 -1.69 -12.59
C GLN A 30 17.60 -0.75 -13.61
N LEU A 31 18.19 -1.29 -14.68
CA LEU A 31 18.74 -0.50 -15.78
C LEU A 31 17.67 0.32 -16.50
N MET A 32 16.46 -0.21 -16.70
CA MET A 32 15.34 0.54 -17.31
C MET A 32 14.79 1.65 -16.41
N VAL A 33 14.94 1.52 -15.09
CA VAL A 33 14.59 2.57 -14.11
C VAL A 33 15.67 3.65 -14.07
N THR A 34 16.95 3.29 -14.23
CA THR A 34 18.08 4.24 -14.21
C THR A 34 18.31 4.92 -15.57
N ASP A 35 18.17 4.18 -16.69
CA ASP A 35 18.38 4.67 -18.07
C ASP A 35 17.12 5.25 -18.70
N GLY A 36 16.33 6.01 -17.92
CA GLY A 36 15.44 7.03 -18.48
C GLY A 36 16.16 8.12 -19.31
N SER A 37 17.44 7.93 -19.65
CA SER A 37 18.25 8.75 -20.54
C SER A 37 19.31 7.89 -21.26
N LEU A 38 19.04 7.55 -22.52
CA LEU A 38 20.00 7.20 -23.58
C LEU A 38 20.86 5.93 -23.40
N THR A 39 20.55 4.87 -24.16
CA THR A 39 21.49 4.32 -25.16
C THR A 39 20.72 3.55 -26.24
N SER A 40 21.14 3.76 -27.49
CA SER A 40 20.71 2.99 -28.66
C SER A 40 21.76 1.91 -28.91
N CYS A 41 21.33 0.65 -29.07
CA CYS A 41 22.19 -0.39 -29.62
C CYS A 41 21.96 -0.47 -31.15
N PRO A 42 23.02 -0.43 -31.97
CA PRO A 42 22.91 -0.60 -33.41
C PRO A 42 22.86 -2.10 -33.72
N HIS A 43 21.74 -2.57 -34.29
CA HIS A 43 21.62 -3.67 -35.27
C HIS A 43 20.20 -4.24 -35.27
N SER A 44 19.28 -3.54 -35.92
CA SER A 44 18.09 -4.13 -36.55
C SER A 44 17.48 -3.12 -37.54
N PRO A 45 17.26 -3.49 -38.82
CA PRO A 45 16.58 -2.63 -39.76
C PRO A 45 15.06 -2.85 -39.68
N SER A 46 14.31 -1.75 -39.84
CA SER A 46 12.89 -1.62 -40.17
C SER A 46 11.84 -1.48 -39.03
N SER A 47 11.34 -0.23 -38.95
CA SER A 47 9.95 0.20 -38.67
C SER A 47 9.38 -0.04 -37.26
N THR A 48 9.18 0.99 -36.43
CA THR A 48 8.08 1.97 -36.59
C THR A 48 8.31 3.23 -35.73
N ARG A 49 7.81 4.37 -36.22
CA ARG A 49 7.97 5.76 -35.73
C ARG A 49 7.86 5.91 -34.20
N GLY A 50 8.95 6.30 -33.56
CA GLY A 50 8.99 6.73 -32.16
C GLY A 50 8.36 8.12 -31.99
N HIS A 51 7.33 8.22 -31.16
CA HIS A 51 6.98 9.48 -30.51
C HIS A 51 8.00 9.73 -29.41
N GLN A 52 9.01 10.55 -29.71
CA GLN A 52 10.00 11.03 -28.75
C GLN A 52 9.33 12.04 -27.82
N VAL A 53 8.85 11.59 -26.66
CA VAL A 53 8.33 12.50 -25.62
C VAL A 53 9.53 13.13 -24.91
N TYR A 54 9.82 14.38 -25.25
CA TYR A 54 10.75 15.20 -24.50
C TYR A 54 10.23 15.38 -23.07
N ARG A 55 10.92 14.79 -22.08
CA ARG A 55 10.78 15.20 -20.67
C ARG A 55 11.16 16.68 -20.57
N ARG A 56 10.19 17.56 -20.37
CA ARG A 56 10.46 18.92 -19.90
C ARG A 56 10.84 18.83 -18.41
N PRO A 57 11.92 19.47 -17.95
CA PRO A 57 12.16 19.59 -16.53
C PRO A 57 10.97 20.29 -15.88
N LEU A 58 10.53 19.80 -14.72
CA LEU A 58 9.49 20.43 -13.90
C LEU A 58 9.78 21.93 -13.82
N ARG A 59 8.93 22.73 -14.46
CA ARG A 59 9.01 24.17 -14.39
C ARG A 59 8.75 24.54 -12.93
N ARG A 60 9.79 25.06 -12.25
CA ARG A 60 9.66 25.71 -10.94
C ARG A 60 8.43 26.62 -10.97
N SER A 61 7.61 26.51 -9.93
CA SER A 61 6.38 27.28 -9.78
C SER A 61 6.62 28.74 -10.12
N ARG A 62 5.80 29.29 -11.02
CA ARG A 62 5.67 30.74 -11.08
C ARG A 62 5.18 31.22 -9.71
N SER A 63 5.75 32.33 -9.24
CA SER A 63 5.36 32.97 -7.98
C SER A 63 3.84 33.15 -7.94
N LEU A 64 3.22 32.77 -6.82
CA LEU A 64 1.78 32.90 -6.56
C LEU A 64 1.26 34.34 -6.77
N VAL A 65 2.14 35.33 -6.68
CA VAL A 65 1.83 36.75 -6.87
C VAL A 65 1.45 37.06 -8.33
N GLU A 66 2.00 36.33 -9.30
CA GLU A 66 1.76 36.59 -10.73
C GLU A 66 0.39 36.09 -11.23
N MET A 67 -0.25 35.16 -10.50
CA MET A 67 -1.60 34.66 -10.82
C MET A 67 -2.74 35.47 -10.18
N VAL A 68 -2.45 36.38 -9.24
CA VAL A 68 -3.49 37.08 -8.46
C VAL A 68 -3.84 38.46 -9.03
N PHE A 69 -2.98 39.06 -9.85
CA PHE A 69 -3.16 40.43 -10.37
C PHE A 69 -3.75 40.54 -11.78
N HIS A 70 -4.22 39.45 -12.38
CA HIS A 70 -4.94 39.49 -13.67
C HIS A 70 -6.33 38.87 -13.53
N SER A 71 -7.24 39.61 -12.89
CA SER A 71 -8.67 39.40 -13.09
C SER A 71 -9.17 40.37 -14.16
N GLU A 72 -10.00 39.86 -15.06
CA GLU A 72 -11.00 40.55 -15.91
C GLU A 72 -10.88 40.45 -17.44
N THR A 73 -9.89 39.77 -18.04
CA THR A 73 -9.85 39.60 -19.51
C THR A 73 -9.58 38.18 -20.06
N GLY A 74 -9.56 37.14 -19.22
CA GLY A 74 -8.91 35.86 -19.57
C GLY A 74 -9.71 34.56 -19.45
N ASP A 75 -11.05 34.56 -19.40
CA ASP A 75 -11.85 33.35 -19.08
C ASP A 75 -11.52 32.12 -19.93
N LEU A 76 -11.29 32.29 -21.24
CA LEU A 76 -10.98 31.17 -22.14
C LEU A 76 -9.55 30.66 -21.97
N GLU A 77 -8.58 31.53 -21.68
CA GLU A 77 -7.20 31.12 -21.44
C GLU A 77 -7.06 30.42 -20.08
N ASP A 78 -7.76 30.92 -19.06
CA ASP A 78 -7.82 30.29 -17.74
C ASP A 78 -8.48 28.90 -17.79
N LEU A 79 -9.57 28.75 -18.55
CA LEU A 79 -10.21 27.45 -18.77
C LEU A 79 -9.28 26.49 -19.52
N LYS A 80 -8.58 26.96 -20.56
CA LYS A 80 -7.59 26.15 -21.28
C LYS A 80 -6.45 25.71 -20.35
N LEU A 81 -5.89 26.62 -19.55
CA LEU A 81 -4.83 26.31 -18.60
C LEU A 81 -5.27 25.29 -17.54
N LYS A 82 -6.51 25.41 -17.04
CA LYS A 82 -7.11 24.44 -16.11
C LYS A 82 -7.27 23.07 -16.76
N ASN A 83 -7.80 23.00 -17.99
CA ASN A 83 -7.98 21.74 -18.73
C ASN A 83 -6.63 21.06 -19.08
N ILE A 84 -5.63 21.86 -19.45
CA ILE A 84 -4.26 21.36 -19.70
C ILE A 84 -3.71 20.75 -18.43
N ARG A 85 -3.75 21.47 -17.31
CA ARG A 85 -3.28 20.97 -16.01
C ARG A 85 -4.03 19.72 -15.57
N GLN A 86 -5.35 19.70 -15.75
CA GLN A 86 -6.17 18.53 -15.44
C GLN A 86 -5.67 17.30 -16.21
N THR A 87 -5.40 17.45 -17.51
CA THR A 87 -4.90 16.36 -18.36
C THR A 87 -3.50 15.90 -17.94
N GLU A 88 -2.59 16.83 -17.64
CA GLU A 88 -1.23 16.53 -17.16
C GLU A 88 -1.25 15.67 -15.89
N LEU A 89 -2.07 16.06 -14.90
CA LEU A 89 -2.19 15.33 -13.64
C LEU A 89 -2.68 13.89 -13.84
N LEU A 90 -3.60 13.68 -14.78
CA LEU A 90 -4.11 12.34 -15.08
C LEU A 90 -3.05 11.47 -15.78
N VAL A 91 -2.27 12.07 -16.69
CA VAL A 91 -1.16 11.38 -17.35
C VAL A 91 -0.11 10.94 -16.32
N ASP A 92 0.26 11.81 -15.39
CA ASP A 92 1.21 11.49 -14.32
C ASP A 92 0.69 10.36 -13.41
N LEU A 93 -0.60 10.38 -13.09
CA LEU A 93 -1.25 9.31 -12.33
C LEU A 93 -1.19 7.98 -13.09
N ARG A 94 -1.58 7.99 -14.38
CA ARG A 94 -1.58 6.79 -15.21
C ARG A 94 -0.18 6.20 -15.36
N GLU A 95 0.84 7.02 -15.61
CA GLU A 95 2.22 6.54 -15.70
C GLU A 95 2.72 5.95 -14.38
N SER A 96 2.33 6.54 -13.25
CA SER A 96 2.66 6.00 -11.92
C SER A 96 2.00 4.63 -11.68
N ILE A 97 0.73 4.47 -12.09
CA ILE A 97 -0.01 3.20 -11.99
C ILE A 97 0.62 2.14 -12.91
N LEU A 98 0.94 2.51 -14.15
CA LEU A 98 1.60 1.61 -15.10
C LEU A 98 2.98 1.17 -14.60
N ALA A 99 3.75 2.06 -13.97
CA ALA A 99 5.05 1.71 -13.39
C ALA A 99 4.91 0.66 -12.29
N VAL A 100 3.91 0.81 -11.40
CA VAL A 100 3.59 -0.20 -10.38
C VAL A 100 3.16 -1.52 -11.02
N GLY A 101 2.23 -1.50 -11.98
CA GLY A 101 1.76 -2.71 -12.65
C GLY A 101 2.87 -3.47 -13.39
N ARG A 102 3.73 -2.74 -14.12
CA ARG A 102 4.90 -3.30 -14.81
C ARG A 102 5.90 -3.91 -13.83
N HIS A 103 6.08 -3.32 -12.65
CA HIS A 103 6.92 -3.88 -11.59
C HIS A 103 6.42 -5.27 -11.16
N PHE A 104 5.12 -5.40 -10.90
CA PHE A 104 4.51 -6.70 -10.58
C PHE A 104 4.69 -7.72 -11.71
N GLN A 105 4.42 -7.34 -12.96
CA GLN A 105 4.60 -8.21 -14.12
C GLN A 105 6.05 -8.68 -14.32
N ALA A 106 7.02 -7.83 -14.01
CA ALA A 106 8.44 -8.16 -14.12
C ALA A 106 8.94 -9.08 -13.00
N CYS A 107 8.40 -8.91 -11.79
CA CYS A 107 8.85 -9.65 -10.61
C CYS A 107 8.13 -10.97 -10.38
N ASP A 108 6.90 -11.12 -10.90
CA ASP A 108 6.05 -12.28 -10.63
C ASP A 108 5.23 -12.66 -11.87
N ALA A 109 5.54 -13.84 -12.42
CA ALA A 109 4.96 -14.34 -13.67
C ALA A 109 3.45 -14.54 -13.60
N ARG A 110 2.86 -14.68 -12.39
CA ARG A 110 1.41 -14.80 -12.23
C ARG A 110 0.69 -13.56 -12.74
N PHE A 111 1.35 -12.41 -12.71
CA PHE A 111 0.77 -11.14 -13.11
C PHE A 111 1.03 -10.78 -14.58
N SER A 112 1.85 -11.54 -15.31
CA SER A 112 2.26 -11.19 -16.67
C SER A 112 1.10 -11.10 -17.67
N ARG A 113 -0.04 -11.73 -17.37
CA ARG A 113 -1.26 -11.72 -18.20
C ARG A 113 -2.31 -10.71 -17.74
N ILE A 114 -2.08 -10.04 -16.61
CA ILE A 114 -3.02 -9.03 -16.10
C ILE A 114 -3.01 -7.81 -17.02
N SER A 115 -4.19 -7.37 -17.42
CA SER A 115 -4.34 -6.13 -18.19
C SER A 115 -4.07 -4.92 -17.30
N LEU A 116 -3.17 -4.05 -17.77
CA LEU A 116 -2.91 -2.74 -17.15
C LEU A 116 -3.77 -1.62 -17.75
N MET A 117 -4.68 -1.96 -18.67
CA MET A 117 -5.60 -0.99 -19.27
C MET A 117 -6.79 -0.75 -18.34
N PRO A 118 -7.08 0.51 -17.97
CA PRO A 118 -8.27 0.85 -17.20
C PRO A 118 -9.54 0.60 -18.02
N ASP A 119 -10.57 0.11 -17.35
CA ASP A 119 -11.90 -0.12 -17.92
C ASP A 119 -12.86 0.99 -17.43
N TYR A 120 -13.37 1.79 -18.38
CA TYR A 120 -14.28 2.90 -18.11
C TYR A 120 -15.75 2.54 -18.37
N SER A 121 -16.07 1.26 -18.58
CA SER A 121 -17.44 0.85 -18.82
C SER A 121 -18.29 0.97 -17.54
N LEU A 122 -19.58 1.27 -17.71
CA LEU A 122 -20.54 1.35 -16.62
C LEU A 122 -20.70 -0.01 -15.91
N GLU A 123 -20.60 -1.11 -16.66
CA GLU A 123 -20.67 -2.48 -16.14
C GLU A 123 -19.50 -2.77 -15.19
N SER A 124 -18.30 -2.27 -15.52
CA SER A 124 -17.11 -2.37 -14.67
C SER A 124 -17.33 -1.66 -13.33
N HIS A 125 -17.86 -0.43 -13.38
CA HIS A 125 -18.20 0.34 -12.18
C HIS A 125 -19.24 -0.34 -11.29
N ALA A 126 -20.28 -0.92 -11.88
CA ALA A 126 -21.35 -1.58 -11.11
C ALA A 126 -20.86 -2.79 -10.32
N LYS A 127 -19.75 -3.42 -10.75
CA LYS A 127 -19.18 -4.63 -10.14
C LYS A 127 -18.16 -4.35 -9.03
N ASP A 128 -17.73 -3.10 -8.84
CA ASP A 128 -16.62 -2.79 -7.91
C ASP A 128 -16.85 -3.32 -6.49
N HIS A 129 -18.05 -3.10 -5.96
CA HIS A 129 -18.42 -3.54 -4.61
C HIS A 129 -18.47 -5.07 -4.50
N GLU A 130 -19.01 -5.75 -5.51
CA GLU A 130 -19.05 -7.21 -5.56
C GLU A 130 -17.63 -7.80 -5.61
N VAL A 131 -16.77 -7.25 -6.48
CA VAL A 131 -15.37 -7.67 -6.60
C VAL A 131 -14.63 -7.45 -5.28
N PHE A 132 -14.83 -6.30 -4.63
CA PHE A 132 -14.26 -6.04 -3.31
C PHE A 132 -14.71 -7.06 -2.26
N LEU A 133 -16.01 -7.40 -2.22
CA LEU A 133 -16.55 -8.39 -1.28
C LEU A 133 -16.01 -9.79 -1.56
N GLN A 134 -15.93 -10.21 -2.82
CA GLN A 134 -15.37 -11.51 -3.22
C GLN A 134 -13.90 -11.64 -2.78
N VAL A 135 -13.09 -10.62 -3.06
CA VAL A 135 -11.68 -10.58 -2.64
C VAL A 135 -11.56 -10.55 -1.11
N SER A 136 -12.45 -9.83 -0.44
CA SER A 136 -12.47 -9.71 1.02
C SER A 136 -13.09 -10.91 1.75
N ALA A 137 -13.81 -11.79 1.06
CA ALA A 137 -14.30 -13.05 1.62
C ALA A 137 -13.23 -14.15 1.58
N GLY A 138 -12.30 -14.10 0.60
CA GLY A 138 -11.19 -15.06 0.45
C GLY A 138 -10.05 -14.88 1.45
N LYS A 139 -10.29 -14.21 2.58
CA LYS A 139 -9.24 -13.70 3.45
C LYS A 139 -8.57 -14.80 4.29
N ARG A 140 -7.46 -15.38 3.80
CA ARG A 140 -6.63 -16.30 4.62
C ARG A 140 -5.60 -15.50 5.42
N ARG A 141 -5.49 -15.76 6.74
CA ARG A 141 -4.46 -15.17 7.60
C ARG A 141 -3.08 -15.64 7.12
N ARG A 142 -2.04 -14.83 7.31
CA ARG A 142 -0.66 -15.19 6.97
C ARG A 142 0.26 -14.86 8.11
N ALA A 143 1.37 -15.57 8.20
CA ALA A 143 2.41 -15.29 9.16
C ALA A 143 3.78 -15.40 8.50
N LYS A 144 4.68 -14.51 8.89
CA LYS A 144 6.08 -14.54 8.46
C LYS A 144 6.89 -15.31 9.48
N ALA A 145 7.63 -16.31 9.03
CA ALA A 145 8.55 -17.04 9.88
C ALA A 145 9.67 -16.11 10.39
N LEU A 146 9.81 -16.01 11.71
CA LEU A 146 10.89 -15.29 12.37
C LEU A 146 12.13 -16.17 12.56
N LEU A 147 11.92 -17.48 12.57
CA LEU A 147 12.91 -18.53 12.83
C LEU A 147 12.71 -19.68 11.83
N ASP A 148 13.71 -20.54 11.72
CA ASP A 148 13.59 -21.82 11.02
C ASP A 148 12.82 -22.82 11.91
N PHE A 149 11.99 -23.67 11.28
CA PHE A 149 11.31 -24.78 11.94
C PHE A 149 11.47 -26.02 11.06
N GLU A 150 12.23 -27.00 11.54
CA GLU A 150 12.43 -28.25 10.84
C GLU A 150 11.28 -29.22 11.13
N ARG A 151 10.72 -29.77 10.06
CA ARG A 151 9.69 -30.81 10.13
C ARG A 151 10.33 -32.14 10.51
N HIS A 152 9.84 -32.75 11.59
CA HIS A 152 10.22 -34.09 12.04
C HIS A 152 9.11 -35.10 11.73
N ASP A 153 7.85 -34.71 11.93
CA ASP A 153 6.69 -35.58 11.73
C ASP A 153 5.79 -35.15 10.56
N ASP A 154 4.91 -36.04 10.14
CA ASP A 154 4.09 -35.82 8.94
C ASP A 154 3.00 -34.76 9.11
N ASP A 155 2.59 -34.50 10.34
CA ASP A 155 1.61 -33.48 10.71
C ASP A 155 2.22 -32.10 10.95
N GLU A 156 3.56 -31.98 11.01
CA GLU A 156 4.29 -30.73 11.18
C GLU A 156 4.50 -29.97 9.84
N LEU A 157 4.44 -28.64 9.89
CA LEU A 157 4.74 -27.76 8.76
C LEU A 157 6.11 -27.12 8.92
N GLY A 158 7.14 -27.68 8.28
CA GLY A 158 8.48 -27.09 8.26
C GLY A 158 8.59 -25.84 7.38
N PHE A 159 9.37 -24.86 7.82
CA PHE A 159 9.63 -23.60 7.10
C PHE A 159 10.96 -22.98 7.47
N ARG A 160 11.42 -22.01 6.68
CA ARG A 160 12.61 -21.21 6.93
C ARG A 160 12.25 -19.80 7.36
N LYS A 161 13.15 -19.14 8.07
CA LYS A 161 13.07 -17.73 8.42
C LYS A 161 12.80 -16.88 7.17
N ASN A 162 11.83 -15.99 7.30
CA ASN A 162 11.22 -15.15 6.28
C ASN A 162 10.23 -15.83 5.31
N ASP A 163 9.97 -17.14 5.44
CA ASP A 163 8.87 -17.77 4.69
C ASP A 163 7.52 -17.18 5.10
N ILE A 164 6.59 -17.15 4.14
CA ILE A 164 5.25 -16.63 4.33
C ILE A 164 4.28 -17.81 4.35
N ILE A 165 3.79 -18.12 5.53
CA ILE A 165 2.90 -19.24 5.80
C ILE A 165 1.45 -18.75 5.72
N THR A 166 0.60 -19.50 5.03
CA THR A 166 -0.85 -19.24 5.07
C THR A 166 -1.41 -19.89 6.32
N VAL A 167 -1.88 -19.11 7.29
CA VAL A 167 -2.47 -19.62 8.52
C VAL A 167 -3.91 -20.06 8.24
N VAL A 168 -4.15 -21.34 8.46
CA VAL A 168 -5.44 -22.01 8.26
C VAL A 168 -6.26 -22.03 9.55
N SER A 169 -5.61 -22.13 10.72
CA SER A 169 -6.30 -22.09 12.01
C SER A 169 -5.40 -21.58 13.13
N MET A 170 -5.95 -20.72 13.98
CA MET A 170 -5.33 -20.20 15.21
C MET A 170 -6.14 -20.60 16.47
N LYS A 171 -6.89 -21.71 16.40
CA LYS A 171 -7.76 -22.15 17.51
C LYS A 171 -7.00 -22.40 18.82
N ASP A 172 -5.73 -22.79 18.70
CA ASP A 172 -4.82 -22.99 19.82
C ASP A 172 -3.83 -21.82 19.89
N GLU A 173 -3.52 -21.35 21.10
CA GLU A 173 -2.68 -20.16 21.32
C GLU A 173 -1.19 -20.40 21.02
N HIS A 174 -0.76 -21.66 21.05
CA HIS A 174 0.64 -22.05 20.93
C HIS A 174 0.93 -22.84 19.66
N CYS A 175 -0.07 -23.50 19.08
CA CYS A 175 0.06 -24.40 17.94
C CYS A 175 -0.93 -24.01 16.83
N TRP A 176 -0.42 -23.49 15.71
CA TRP A 176 -1.25 -23.07 14.58
C TRP A 176 -1.16 -24.05 13.45
N VAL A 177 -2.25 -24.16 12.66
CA VAL A 177 -2.24 -24.95 11.42
C VAL A 177 -2.02 -24.00 10.26
N GLY A 178 -1.08 -24.32 9.37
CA GLY A 178 -0.80 -23.52 8.19
C GLY A 178 -0.57 -24.34 6.94
N GLU A 179 -0.39 -23.62 5.83
CA GLU A 179 -0.09 -24.15 4.52
C GLU A 179 1.08 -23.36 3.90
N LEU A 180 2.09 -24.08 3.40
CA LEU A 180 3.26 -23.54 2.70
C LEU A 180 3.65 -24.49 1.56
N ASN A 181 3.78 -23.97 0.34
CA ASN A 181 4.14 -24.76 -0.85
C ASN A 181 3.26 -25.99 -1.10
N GLY A 182 1.97 -25.90 -0.76
CA GLY A 182 1.00 -27.00 -0.89
C GLY A 182 1.09 -28.07 0.21
N LEU A 183 2.02 -27.93 1.15
CA LEU A 183 2.09 -28.75 2.36
C LEU A 183 1.29 -28.07 3.47
N ARG A 184 0.55 -28.86 4.25
CA ARG A 184 -0.26 -28.41 5.37
C ARG A 184 0.12 -29.17 6.63
N GLY A 185 0.28 -28.46 7.73
CA GLY A 185 0.66 -29.03 9.01
C GLY A 185 0.59 -27.99 10.13
N TRP A 186 0.89 -28.42 11.35
CA TRP A 186 0.95 -27.54 12.50
C TRP A 186 2.35 -26.95 12.71
N PHE A 187 2.42 -25.80 13.36
CA PHE A 187 3.67 -25.16 13.74
C PHE A 187 3.54 -24.27 14.99
N PRO A 188 4.64 -23.99 15.72
CA PRO A 188 4.61 -23.13 16.90
C PRO A 188 4.31 -21.66 16.57
N ALA A 189 3.28 -21.09 17.18
CA ALA A 189 2.88 -19.68 16.97
C ALA A 189 4.00 -18.67 17.29
N LYS A 190 4.84 -18.97 18.29
CA LYS A 190 5.98 -18.14 18.71
C LYS A 190 7.08 -17.99 17.64
N PHE A 191 7.10 -18.83 16.62
CA PHE A 191 8.15 -18.81 15.58
C PHE A 191 7.76 -17.93 14.39
N VAL A 192 6.56 -17.37 14.42
CA VAL A 192 6.05 -16.55 13.35
C VAL A 192 5.56 -15.21 13.89
N GLU A 193 5.62 -14.20 13.05
CA GLU A 193 4.95 -12.93 13.25
C GLU A 193 3.69 -12.95 12.38
N VAL A 194 2.52 -12.79 12.99
CA VAL A 194 1.28 -12.61 12.23
C VAL A 194 1.48 -11.37 11.36
N LEU A 195 1.35 -11.55 10.05
CA LEU A 195 1.30 -10.44 9.15
C LEU A 195 -0.09 -9.86 9.30
N ASP A 196 -0.18 -8.68 9.92
CA ASP A 196 -1.45 -8.04 10.28
C ASP A 196 -2.44 -8.08 9.10
N GLU A 197 -3.69 -8.36 9.45
CA GLU A 197 -4.72 -8.88 8.57
C GLU A 197 -4.98 -7.97 7.37
N ARG A 198 -4.56 -8.44 6.18
CA ARG A 198 -5.05 -8.05 4.84
C ARG A 198 -4.60 -9.06 3.78
N SER A 199 -4.75 -10.33 4.15
CA SER A 199 -5.38 -11.35 3.32
C SER A 199 -5.67 -11.03 1.84
N LYS A 200 -4.65 -11.26 1.01
CA LYS A 200 -4.69 -11.50 -0.45
C LYS A 200 -3.51 -12.40 -0.81
N GLN A 201 -3.49 -12.96 -2.02
CA GLN A 201 -2.37 -13.80 -2.48
C GLN A 201 -1.04 -13.04 -2.30
N TYR A 202 -0.07 -13.60 -1.57
CA TYR A 202 1.20 -12.90 -1.35
C TYR A 202 1.98 -12.75 -2.65
N SER A 203 2.63 -11.60 -2.83
CA SER A 203 3.71 -11.44 -3.79
C SER A 203 4.80 -10.58 -3.18
N SER A 204 6.05 -11.05 -3.30
CA SER A 204 7.24 -10.30 -2.90
C SER A 204 7.44 -9.01 -3.71
N ALA A 205 6.78 -8.89 -4.88
CA ALA A 205 6.77 -7.68 -5.68
C ALA A 205 6.03 -6.51 -5.01
N GLY A 206 5.05 -6.81 -4.16
CA GLY A 206 4.24 -5.82 -3.45
C GLY A 206 4.70 -5.51 -2.02
N ASP A 207 5.76 -6.18 -1.56
CA ASP A 207 6.25 -6.12 -0.19
C ASP A 207 7.45 -5.18 -0.12
N ASP A 208 7.30 -4.02 0.55
CA ASP A 208 8.36 -3.02 0.67
C ASP A 208 9.48 -3.42 1.65
N GLY A 209 9.28 -4.46 2.45
CA GLY A 209 10.33 -5.10 3.23
C GLY A 209 11.23 -6.02 2.39
N VAL A 210 10.78 -6.47 1.22
CA VAL A 210 11.50 -7.40 0.33
C VAL A 210 11.97 -6.72 -0.96
N SER A 211 11.12 -5.88 -1.56
CA SER A 211 11.37 -5.12 -2.78
C SER A 211 11.36 -3.63 -2.47
N PRO A 212 12.51 -2.98 -2.21
CA PRO A 212 12.53 -1.54 -1.91
C PRO A 212 12.02 -0.69 -3.08
N VAL A 213 12.10 -1.22 -4.32
CA VAL A 213 11.59 -0.55 -5.52
C VAL A 213 10.10 -0.23 -5.43
N ILE A 214 9.29 -1.11 -4.81
CA ILE A 214 7.86 -0.84 -4.66
C ILE A 214 7.59 0.35 -3.73
N ALA A 215 8.47 0.59 -2.75
CA ALA A 215 8.36 1.73 -1.85
C ALA A 215 8.51 3.05 -2.62
N ASP A 216 9.50 3.15 -3.51
CA ASP A 216 9.74 4.35 -4.32
C ASP A 216 8.63 4.58 -5.34
N LEU A 217 8.18 3.53 -6.02
CA LEU A 217 7.08 3.60 -6.99
C LEU A 217 5.78 4.06 -6.33
N VAL A 218 5.46 3.56 -5.13
CA VAL A 218 4.24 3.92 -4.42
C VAL A 218 4.38 5.27 -3.73
N ARG A 219 5.36 5.43 -2.82
CA ARG A 219 5.46 6.63 -1.97
C ARG A 219 6.05 7.84 -2.70
N GLY A 220 6.96 7.62 -3.64
CA GLY A 220 7.57 8.68 -4.44
C GLY A 220 6.66 9.13 -5.58
N ASN A 221 6.19 8.19 -6.40
CA ASN A 221 5.49 8.55 -7.64
C ASN A 221 3.97 8.56 -7.46
N LEU A 222 3.38 7.40 -7.15
CA LEU A 222 1.92 7.25 -7.09
C LEU A 222 1.29 8.18 -6.05
N CYS A 223 1.85 8.24 -4.84
CA CYS A 223 1.39 9.12 -3.78
C CYS A 223 1.47 10.60 -4.16
N SER A 224 2.54 11.03 -4.84
CA SER A 224 2.70 12.40 -5.32
C SER A 224 1.66 12.75 -6.38
N ALA A 225 1.43 11.86 -7.35
CA ALA A 225 0.41 12.05 -8.38
C ALA A 225 -1.00 12.10 -7.79
N LEU A 226 -1.32 11.18 -6.86
CA LEU A 226 -2.59 11.17 -6.13
C LEU A 226 -2.81 12.42 -5.30
N LYS A 227 -1.79 12.88 -4.57
CA LYS A 227 -1.86 14.14 -3.84
C LYS A 227 -2.17 15.30 -4.77
N ALA A 228 -1.50 15.39 -5.92
CA ALA A 228 -1.74 16.47 -6.88
C ALA A 228 -3.16 16.45 -7.46
N ILE A 229 -3.74 15.27 -7.69
CA ILE A 229 -5.15 15.10 -8.06
C ILE A 229 -6.08 15.57 -6.93
N LEU A 230 -5.80 15.15 -5.69
CA LEU A 230 -6.59 15.54 -4.52
C LEU A 230 -6.46 17.04 -4.21
N GLU A 231 -5.35 17.69 -4.51
CA GLU A 231 -5.19 19.15 -4.32
C GLU A 231 -5.85 19.95 -5.45
N HIS A 232 -6.16 19.31 -6.59
CA HIS A 232 -6.73 19.99 -7.75
C HIS A 232 -8.14 20.51 -7.46
N GLY A 233 -8.27 21.83 -7.42
CA GLY A 233 -9.54 22.49 -7.14
C GLY A 233 -9.81 22.73 -5.66
N MET A 234 -8.92 22.34 -4.74
CA MET A 234 -9.07 22.68 -3.32
C MET A 234 -9.18 24.21 -3.14
N LYS A 235 -10.15 24.62 -2.34
CA LYS A 235 -10.34 26.02 -1.95
C LYS A 235 -9.22 26.43 -1.01
N LYS A 236 -8.66 27.62 -1.26
CA LYS A 236 -7.70 28.22 -0.34
C LYS A 236 -8.42 28.64 0.94
N PRO A 237 -7.73 28.59 2.09
CA PRO A 237 -8.33 29.02 3.35
C PRO A 237 -8.66 30.51 3.27
N SER A 238 -9.95 30.86 3.42
CA SER A 238 -10.40 32.25 3.43
C SER A 238 -9.98 33.01 4.70
N VAL A 239 -9.52 32.30 5.72
CA VAL A 239 -9.05 32.83 7.01
C VAL A 239 -7.68 32.24 7.32
N LEU A 240 -6.76 33.06 7.82
CA LEU A 240 -5.43 32.62 8.27
C LEU A 240 -5.58 31.47 9.29
N GLY A 241 -5.07 30.29 8.96
CA GLY A 241 -5.15 29.09 9.81
C GLY A 241 -6.29 28.11 9.50
N SER A 242 -7.14 28.37 8.50
CA SER A 242 -8.15 27.39 8.08
C SER A 242 -7.48 26.20 7.36
N PRO A 243 -7.95 24.96 7.60
CA PRO A 243 -7.33 23.75 7.09
C PRO A 243 -7.41 23.68 5.56
N CYS A 244 -6.30 23.39 4.90
CA CYS A 244 -6.19 23.32 3.44
C CYS A 244 -5.25 22.18 3.04
N HIS A 245 -5.65 20.95 3.39
CA HIS A 245 -4.88 19.77 3.05
C HIS A 245 -5.82 18.57 2.76
N PRO A 246 -5.52 17.73 1.75
CA PRO A 246 -6.35 16.56 1.44
C PRO A 246 -6.65 15.66 2.64
N TRP A 247 -5.67 15.48 3.53
CA TRP A 247 -5.84 14.72 4.78
C TRP A 247 -7.05 15.17 5.60
N GLN A 248 -7.20 16.47 5.81
CA GLN A 248 -8.23 17.02 6.68
C GLN A 248 -9.62 16.90 6.03
N PHE A 249 -9.68 17.05 4.71
CA PHE A 249 -10.88 16.74 3.94
C PHE A 249 -11.28 15.26 4.07
N ILE A 250 -10.33 14.35 3.88
CA ILE A 250 -10.56 12.90 3.99
C ILE A 250 -11.03 12.53 5.40
N GLU A 251 -10.41 13.11 6.43
CA GLU A 251 -10.81 12.94 7.82
C GLU A 251 -12.26 13.40 8.06
N GLU A 252 -12.66 14.55 7.52
CA GLU A 252 -14.03 15.05 7.64
C GLU A 252 -15.04 14.11 6.96
N VAL A 253 -14.75 13.63 5.75
CA VAL A 253 -15.61 12.67 5.03
C VAL A 253 -15.69 11.34 5.78
N ALA A 254 -14.56 10.76 6.19
CA ALA A 254 -14.51 9.49 6.90
C ALA A 254 -15.34 9.53 8.20
N ASN A 255 -15.28 10.65 8.92
CA ASN A 255 -16.12 10.86 10.09
C ASN A 255 -17.60 11.05 9.72
N TYR A 256 -17.91 11.68 8.59
CA TYR A 256 -19.29 11.90 8.15
C TYR A 256 -20.01 10.61 7.77
N GLU A 257 -19.38 9.75 6.98
CA GLU A 257 -20.00 8.51 6.49
C GLU A 257 -20.43 7.57 7.62
N VAL A 258 -19.66 7.54 8.71
CA VAL A 258 -19.91 6.61 9.83
C VAL A 258 -20.83 7.22 10.91
N LYS A 259 -21.24 8.49 10.79
CA LYS A 259 -22.10 9.16 11.80
C LYS A 259 -23.47 8.51 11.98
N ARG A 260 -24.05 7.92 10.93
CA ARG A 260 -25.39 7.29 11.01
C ARG A 260 -25.40 6.04 11.88
N ASP A 261 -24.28 5.31 11.93
CA ASP A 261 -24.13 4.06 12.67
C ASP A 261 -22.99 4.12 13.71
N PHE A 262 -22.60 5.33 14.13
CA PHE A 262 -21.38 5.57 14.91
C PHE A 262 -21.30 4.73 16.18
N GLY A 263 -22.40 4.61 16.93
CA GLY A 263 -22.46 3.79 18.13
C GLY A 263 -22.22 2.30 17.87
N SER A 264 -22.75 1.78 16.76
CA SER A 264 -22.62 0.36 16.38
C SER A 264 -21.23 0.07 15.79
N VAL A 265 -20.76 0.91 14.87
CA VAL A 265 -19.46 0.74 14.19
C VAL A 265 -18.31 0.97 15.15
N TYR A 266 -18.34 2.06 15.95
CA TYR A 266 -17.29 2.34 16.93
C TYR A 266 -17.24 1.26 18.01
N SER A 267 -18.38 0.88 18.60
CA SER A 267 -18.41 -0.19 19.61
C SER A 267 -17.89 -1.50 19.03
N ARG A 268 -18.29 -1.88 17.81
CA ARG A 268 -17.80 -3.10 17.16
C ARG A 268 -16.29 -3.05 16.90
N LEU A 269 -15.78 -1.98 16.29
CA LEU A 269 -14.34 -1.84 16.01
C LEU A 269 -13.49 -1.81 17.29
N VAL A 270 -13.97 -1.13 18.33
CA VAL A 270 -13.30 -1.07 19.64
C VAL A 270 -13.35 -2.41 20.35
N LEU A 271 -14.50 -3.09 20.36
CA LEU A 271 -14.65 -4.41 20.99
C LEU A 271 -13.81 -5.47 20.29
N CYS A 272 -13.83 -5.56 18.96
CA CYS A 272 -12.98 -6.47 18.19
C CYS A 272 -11.49 -6.27 18.53
N LYS A 273 -11.03 -5.01 18.57
CA LYS A 273 -9.64 -4.68 18.90
C LYS A 273 -9.29 -4.95 20.37
N THR A 274 -10.19 -4.66 21.30
CA THR A 274 -9.93 -4.76 22.75
C THR A 274 -9.92 -6.21 23.22
N TYR A 275 -10.84 -7.02 22.70
CA TYR A 275 -11.01 -8.40 23.11
C TYR A 275 -10.30 -9.41 22.19
N ARG A 276 -9.58 -8.93 21.16
CA ARG A 276 -9.00 -9.78 20.10
C ARG A 276 -10.01 -10.78 19.55
N LEU A 277 -11.28 -10.39 19.51
CA LEU A 277 -12.34 -11.24 18.97
C LEU A 277 -12.03 -11.43 17.49
N ASP A 278 -12.00 -12.67 17.05
CA ASP A 278 -11.84 -12.97 15.64
C ASP A 278 -12.88 -12.15 14.85
N GLU A 279 -12.45 -11.43 13.81
CA GLU A 279 -13.33 -10.73 12.84
C GLU A 279 -14.13 -11.75 11.99
N ASP A 280 -14.46 -12.92 12.56
CA ASP A 280 -15.05 -14.06 11.89
C ASP A 280 -16.44 -13.70 11.36
N GLY A 281 -16.45 -13.36 10.07
CA GLY A 281 -17.62 -13.45 9.21
C GLY A 281 -18.12 -12.15 8.60
N LYS A 282 -17.71 -10.96 9.07
CA LYS A 282 -18.23 -9.69 8.53
C LYS A 282 -17.14 -8.83 7.91
N VAL A 283 -17.04 -8.91 6.59
CA VAL A 283 -16.24 -7.98 5.77
C VAL A 283 -16.69 -6.55 6.05
N LEU A 284 -15.76 -5.70 6.49
CA LEU A 284 -16.01 -4.26 6.65
C LEU A 284 -16.38 -3.65 5.31
N THR A 285 -17.36 -2.74 5.32
CA THR A 285 -17.66 -1.96 4.11
C THR A 285 -16.49 -1.01 3.80
N PRO A 286 -16.35 -0.54 2.55
CA PRO A 286 -15.31 0.44 2.20
C PRO A 286 -15.31 1.70 3.09
N GLU A 287 -16.47 2.17 3.53
CA GLU A 287 -16.66 3.32 4.43
C GLU A 287 -16.14 3.03 5.84
N GLU A 288 -16.55 1.90 6.44
CA GLU A 288 -16.08 1.46 7.75
C GLU A 288 -14.56 1.26 7.76
N LEU A 289 -14.05 0.73 6.65
CA LEU A 289 -12.63 0.50 6.45
C LEU A 289 -11.85 1.81 6.30
N LEU A 290 -12.39 2.80 5.58
CA LEU A 290 -11.81 4.14 5.47
C LEU A 290 -11.70 4.78 6.85
N TYR A 291 -12.80 4.81 7.61
CA TYR A 291 -12.83 5.35 8.96
C TYR A 291 -11.83 4.66 9.89
N ARG A 292 -11.80 3.32 9.89
CA ARG A 292 -10.84 2.53 10.67
C ARG A 292 -9.39 2.91 10.34
N CYS A 293 -9.07 3.07 9.06
CA CYS A 293 -7.73 3.43 8.62
C CYS A 293 -7.36 4.87 9.02
N VAL A 294 -8.25 5.85 8.85
CA VAL A 294 -8.03 7.23 9.29
C VAL A 294 -7.76 7.30 10.79
N VAL A 295 -8.59 6.63 11.61
CA VAL A 295 -8.40 6.57 13.07
C VAL A 295 -7.07 5.90 13.45
N ALA A 296 -6.70 4.81 12.76
CA ALA A 296 -5.43 4.12 12.99
C ALA A 296 -4.21 4.98 12.66
N VAL A 297 -4.26 5.71 11.54
CA VAL A 297 -3.21 6.66 11.13
C VAL A 297 -3.10 7.78 12.16
N ASN A 298 -4.20 8.45 12.52
CA ASN A 298 -4.17 9.49 13.56
C ASN A 298 -3.54 8.98 14.86
N ARG A 299 -4.01 7.84 15.38
CA ARG A 299 -3.47 7.26 16.62
C ARG A 299 -1.96 7.01 16.58
N SER A 300 -1.43 6.52 15.45
CA SER A 300 -0.01 6.18 15.34
C SER A 300 0.86 7.40 14.99
N HIS A 301 0.37 8.29 14.13
CA HIS A 301 1.13 9.38 13.55
C HIS A 301 1.09 10.65 14.41
N ASP A 302 0.00 10.91 15.14
CA ASP A 302 -0.12 12.08 16.02
C ASP A 302 0.85 12.00 17.19
N VAL A 303 1.06 10.80 17.73
CA VAL A 303 2.03 10.54 18.79
C VAL A 303 3.46 10.89 18.35
N GLN A 304 3.73 10.80 17.05
CA GLN A 304 5.04 11.14 16.45
C GLN A 304 5.05 12.55 15.83
N HIS A 305 4.00 13.34 16.00
CA HIS A 305 3.84 14.66 15.37
C HIS A 305 4.08 14.63 13.85
N ALA A 306 3.68 13.56 13.18
CA ALA A 306 3.94 13.39 11.76
C ALA A 306 3.17 14.44 10.92
N GLN A 307 3.77 14.87 9.82
CA GLN A 307 3.14 15.81 8.90
C GLN A 307 1.91 15.21 8.21
N LEU A 308 0.99 16.05 7.75
CA LEU A 308 -0.24 15.63 7.07
C LEU A 308 0.04 14.85 5.77
N ASP A 309 1.13 15.18 5.07
CA ASP A 309 1.60 14.43 3.91
C ASP A 309 1.99 12.99 4.28
N VAL A 310 2.64 12.81 5.43
CA VAL A 310 2.99 11.47 5.94
C VAL A 310 1.74 10.66 6.22
N LYS A 311 0.78 11.26 6.93
CA LYS A 311 -0.52 10.63 7.19
C LYS A 311 -1.24 10.23 5.89
N LEU A 312 -1.27 11.13 4.90
CA LEU A 312 -1.91 10.88 3.61
C LEU A 312 -1.28 9.69 2.88
N ARG A 313 0.05 9.65 2.78
CA ARG A 313 0.77 8.54 2.14
C ARG A 313 0.55 7.22 2.87
N SER A 314 0.54 7.24 4.20
CA SER A 314 0.24 6.06 5.02
C SER A 314 -1.17 5.52 4.75
N LEU A 315 -2.16 6.41 4.63
CA LEU A 315 -3.52 6.01 4.27
C LEU A 315 -3.60 5.44 2.85
N ILE A 316 -2.92 6.04 1.87
CA ILE A 316 -2.83 5.49 0.51
C ILE A 316 -2.26 4.06 0.56
N CYS A 317 -1.17 3.85 1.30
CA CYS A 317 -0.58 2.51 1.49
C CYS A 317 -1.60 1.53 2.11
N MET A 318 -2.35 1.95 3.13
CA MET A 318 -3.41 1.12 3.73
C MET A 318 -4.52 0.77 2.74
N GLY A 319 -4.91 1.72 1.87
CA GLY A 319 -5.91 1.52 0.82
C GLY A 319 -5.45 0.58 -0.29
N LEU A 320 -4.15 0.62 -0.64
CA LEU A 320 -3.52 -0.32 -1.57
C LEU A 320 -3.40 -1.72 -0.96
N ASN A 321 -3.00 -1.83 0.30
CA ASN A 321 -2.95 -3.11 1.02
C ASN A 321 -4.34 -3.79 1.07
N GLU A 322 -5.43 -3.01 1.22
CA GLU A 322 -6.80 -3.53 1.12
C GLU A 322 -7.34 -3.58 -0.31
N GLN A 323 -6.61 -3.07 -1.31
CA GLN A 323 -7.06 -2.86 -2.69
C GLN A 323 -8.42 -2.14 -2.82
N VAL A 324 -8.72 -1.24 -1.88
CA VAL A 324 -10.02 -0.56 -1.76
C VAL A 324 -9.91 0.93 -2.11
N PHE A 325 -8.70 1.43 -2.40
CA PHE A 325 -8.47 2.88 -2.55
C PHE A 325 -9.33 3.53 -3.65
N HIS A 326 -9.62 2.82 -4.75
CA HIS A 326 -10.52 3.29 -5.81
C HIS A 326 -11.97 3.50 -5.32
N LEU A 327 -12.45 2.65 -4.41
CA LEU A 327 -13.76 2.81 -3.74
C LEU A 327 -13.73 3.95 -2.72
N TRP A 328 -12.61 4.15 -2.03
CA TRP A 328 -12.46 5.33 -1.16
C TRP A 328 -12.56 6.63 -1.93
N LEU A 329 -12.04 6.70 -3.17
CA LEU A 329 -12.20 7.89 -4.00
C LEU A 329 -13.68 8.19 -4.32
N GLU A 330 -14.48 7.15 -4.58
CA GLU A 330 -15.93 7.29 -4.77
C GLU A 330 -16.61 7.82 -3.51
N ILE A 331 -16.27 7.29 -2.33
CA ILE A 331 -16.78 7.77 -1.05
C ILE A 331 -16.43 9.25 -0.85
N LEU A 332 -15.19 9.64 -1.13
CA LEU A 332 -14.75 11.04 -1.01
C LEU A 332 -15.53 11.97 -1.93
N ALA A 333 -15.85 11.55 -3.15
CA ALA A 333 -16.63 12.34 -4.10
C ALA A 333 -18.15 12.32 -3.82
N SER A 334 -18.64 11.33 -3.08
CA SER A 334 -20.07 11.11 -2.80
C SER A 334 -20.61 11.89 -1.61
N ALA A 335 -19.81 12.79 -1.02
CA ALA A 335 -20.20 13.67 0.08
C ALA A 335 -20.40 15.13 -0.41
N PRO A 336 -21.48 15.46 -1.15
CA PRO A 336 -21.60 16.71 -1.92
C PRO A 336 -21.51 17.98 -1.05
N SER A 337 -22.03 17.95 0.18
CA SER A 337 -21.95 19.09 1.10
C SER A 337 -20.52 19.37 1.57
N ILE A 338 -19.74 18.32 1.85
CA ILE A 338 -18.34 18.42 2.26
C ILE A 338 -17.48 18.76 1.04
N VAL A 339 -17.68 18.10 -0.09
CA VAL A 339 -16.98 18.41 -1.35
C VAL A 339 -17.17 19.89 -1.72
N ALA A 340 -18.40 20.41 -1.67
CA ALA A 340 -18.68 21.82 -1.97
C ALA A 340 -18.03 22.78 -0.96
N LYS A 341 -17.81 22.35 0.29
CA LYS A 341 -17.08 23.14 1.30
C LYS A 341 -15.58 23.22 0.96
N TRP A 342 -14.98 22.12 0.50
CA TRP A 342 -13.52 22.00 0.32
C TRP A 342 -13.01 22.27 -1.10
N TYR A 343 -13.85 22.09 -2.13
CA TYR A 343 -13.44 22.15 -3.53
C TYR A 343 -14.24 23.17 -4.33
N ASN A 344 -13.60 23.72 -5.34
CA ASN A 344 -14.25 24.44 -6.42
C ASN A 344 -14.88 23.45 -7.41
N PRO A 345 -15.98 23.80 -8.09
CA PRO A 345 -16.68 22.89 -9.02
C PRO A 345 -15.83 22.33 -10.17
N TRP A 346 -14.73 23.00 -10.53
CA TRP A 346 -13.80 22.54 -11.56
C TRP A 346 -12.73 21.56 -11.04
N GLY A 347 -12.70 21.28 -9.73
CA GLY A 347 -11.80 20.29 -9.13
C GLY A 347 -12.15 18.86 -9.51
N TYR A 348 -11.19 17.93 -9.38
CA TYR A 348 -11.43 16.53 -9.73
C TYR A 348 -12.54 15.90 -8.87
N LEU A 349 -12.51 16.15 -7.56
CA LEU A 349 -13.47 15.59 -6.61
C LEU A 349 -14.86 16.26 -6.66
N ALA A 350 -14.95 17.45 -7.25
CA ALA A 350 -16.21 18.20 -7.39
C ALA A 350 -16.82 18.13 -8.80
N SER A 351 -16.21 17.36 -9.70
CA SER A 351 -16.65 17.17 -11.09
C SER A 351 -16.71 15.67 -11.43
N PRO A 352 -17.34 15.25 -12.52
CA PRO A 352 -17.32 13.84 -12.94
C PRO A 352 -15.92 13.26 -13.20
N GLY A 353 -14.85 14.08 -13.20
CA GLY A 353 -13.47 13.64 -13.38
C GLY A 353 -12.99 12.62 -12.35
N TRP A 354 -13.57 12.58 -11.13
CA TRP A 354 -13.23 11.55 -10.15
C TRP A 354 -13.52 10.13 -10.65
N VAL A 355 -14.52 9.94 -11.53
CA VAL A 355 -14.87 8.64 -12.11
C VAL A 355 -13.71 8.11 -12.95
N GLN A 356 -13.08 8.99 -13.74
CA GLN A 356 -11.92 8.63 -14.55
C GLN A 356 -10.74 8.23 -13.66
N VAL A 357 -10.44 9.02 -12.62
CA VAL A 357 -9.38 8.73 -11.64
C VAL A 357 -9.65 7.40 -10.92
N LYS A 358 -10.91 7.12 -10.57
CA LYS A 358 -11.32 5.84 -9.97
C LYS A 358 -10.97 4.65 -10.88
N CYS A 359 -11.28 4.74 -12.18
CA CYS A 359 -10.95 3.67 -13.14
C CYS A 359 -9.45 3.42 -13.27
N GLU A 360 -8.63 4.48 -13.30
CA GLU A 360 -7.18 4.34 -13.31
C GLU A 360 -6.74 3.54 -12.07
N LEU A 361 -7.20 3.95 -10.89
CA LEU A 361 -6.82 3.34 -9.62
C LEU A 361 -7.33 1.90 -9.46
N ARG A 362 -8.47 1.56 -10.08
CA ARG A 362 -9.01 0.19 -10.09
C ARG A 362 -8.00 -0.80 -10.65
N VAL A 363 -7.14 -0.41 -11.60
CA VAL A 363 -6.10 -1.31 -12.14
C VAL A 363 -5.20 -1.86 -11.01
N LEU A 364 -4.89 -1.04 -9.99
CA LEU A 364 -4.08 -1.45 -8.85
C LEU A 364 -4.79 -2.43 -7.92
N SER A 365 -6.12 -2.55 -7.99
CA SER A 365 -6.85 -3.51 -7.15
C SER A 365 -6.58 -4.97 -7.53
N GLN A 366 -5.91 -5.21 -8.65
CA GLN A 366 -5.51 -6.54 -9.10
C GLN A 366 -4.20 -7.02 -8.45
N PHE A 367 -3.43 -6.14 -7.79
CA PHE A 367 -2.10 -6.46 -7.26
C PHE A 367 -2.08 -6.52 -5.73
N PRO A 368 -1.44 -7.54 -5.13
CA PRO A 368 -1.36 -7.66 -3.68
C PRO A 368 -0.21 -6.83 -3.12
N PHE A 369 -0.54 -5.82 -2.30
CA PHE A 369 0.43 -4.98 -1.62
C PHE A 369 0.65 -5.43 -0.17
N SER A 370 1.86 -5.21 0.33
CA SER A 370 2.27 -5.41 1.73
C SER A 370 3.19 -4.25 2.12
N LEU A 371 2.62 -3.06 2.18
CA LEU A 371 3.34 -1.81 2.45
C LEU A 371 3.29 -1.44 3.93
N LYS A 372 4.43 -1.12 4.53
CA LYS A 372 4.50 -0.68 5.94
C LYS A 372 3.87 0.70 6.13
N VAL A 373 2.87 0.77 7.01
CA VAL A 373 2.12 2.02 7.27
C VAL A 373 2.96 3.03 8.06
N ASP A 374 3.94 2.55 8.84
CA ASP A 374 4.83 3.34 9.69
C ASP A 374 6.21 3.60 9.06
N TRP A 375 6.38 3.33 7.76
CA TRP A 375 7.67 3.42 7.05
C TRP A 375 8.40 4.76 7.24
N GLU A 376 7.65 5.86 7.30
CA GLU A 376 8.19 7.22 7.39
C GLU A 376 8.10 7.81 8.79
N LEU A 377 7.66 7.02 9.77
CA LEU A 377 7.71 7.39 11.16
C LEU A 377 9.12 7.16 11.71
N PRO A 378 9.57 7.99 12.68
CA PRO A 378 10.80 7.70 13.40
C PRO A 378 10.75 6.27 13.98
N PRO A 379 11.86 5.52 13.98
CA PRO A 379 11.88 4.20 14.58
C PRO A 379 11.42 4.29 16.03
N ALA A 380 10.48 3.43 16.40
CA ALA A 380 9.97 3.39 17.76
C ALA A 380 11.17 3.31 18.72
N LYS A 381 11.28 4.28 19.64
CA LYS A 381 12.24 4.17 20.74
C LYS A 381 11.94 2.83 21.41
N LYS A 382 12.92 1.90 21.42
CA LYS A 382 12.79 0.66 22.17
C LYS A 382 12.24 1.04 23.54
N PRO A 383 11.16 0.41 24.03
CA PRO A 383 10.74 0.67 25.39
C PRO A 383 11.98 0.42 26.24
N VAL A 384 12.43 1.46 26.94
CA VAL A 384 13.39 1.26 28.02
C VAL A 384 12.69 0.24 28.90
N GLN A 385 13.15 -1.00 28.88
CA GLN A 385 12.63 -1.99 29.81
C GLN A 385 12.81 -1.34 31.19
N PRO A 386 11.73 -1.07 31.94
CA PRO A 386 11.91 -0.68 33.33
C PRO A 386 12.71 -1.83 33.93
N MET A 387 13.89 -1.54 34.49
CA MET A 387 14.92 -2.50 34.92
C MET A 387 14.29 -3.73 35.57
N ARG A 388 13.99 -4.76 34.77
CA ARG A 388 13.52 -6.05 35.26
C ARG A 388 14.66 -6.83 35.90
N GLU A 389 15.90 -6.40 35.67
CA GLU A 389 17.10 -6.90 36.35
C GLU A 389 16.98 -6.73 37.87
N GLY A 390 16.50 -5.58 38.37
CA GLY A 390 16.37 -5.34 39.81
C GLY A 390 15.36 -6.27 40.50
N VAL A 391 14.23 -6.56 39.85
CA VAL A 391 13.19 -7.45 40.42
C VAL A 391 13.59 -8.92 40.31
N ARG A 392 14.22 -9.31 39.19
CA ARG A 392 14.72 -10.68 38.98
C ARG A 392 15.86 -11.01 39.96
N ASP A 393 16.79 -10.08 40.16
CA ASP A 393 17.88 -10.25 41.13
C ASP A 393 17.35 -10.26 42.57
N MET A 394 16.33 -9.46 42.88
CA MET A 394 15.72 -9.46 44.23
C MET A 394 14.98 -10.77 44.53
N LEU A 395 14.29 -11.36 43.55
CA LEU A 395 13.58 -12.63 43.71
C LEU A 395 14.54 -13.83 43.85
N VAL A 396 15.70 -13.78 43.19
CA VAL A 396 16.78 -14.78 43.35
C VAL A 396 17.49 -14.63 44.69
N LYS A 397 17.73 -13.39 45.16
CA LYS A 397 18.41 -13.11 46.45
C LYS A 397 17.59 -13.52 47.68
N HIS A 398 16.26 -13.55 47.56
CA HIS A 398 15.35 -13.88 48.66
C HIS A 398 14.78 -15.32 48.59
N HIS A 399 15.35 -16.20 47.76
CA HIS A 399 15.01 -17.64 47.69
C HIS A 399 13.50 -17.95 47.56
N LEU A 400 12.73 -17.10 46.88
CA LEU A 400 11.26 -17.29 46.80
C LEU A 400 10.80 -18.24 45.69
N PHE A 401 11.71 -18.78 44.87
CA PHE A 401 11.41 -19.85 43.91
C PHE A 401 12.64 -20.76 43.69
N SER A 402 12.57 -22.00 44.15
CA SER A 402 13.42 -23.09 43.65
C SER A 402 12.73 -23.71 42.45
N TRP A 403 13.35 -23.63 41.27
CA TRP A 403 13.01 -24.49 40.15
C TRP A 403 14.08 -25.57 40.07
N ASP A 404 13.79 -26.74 40.63
CA ASP A 404 14.50 -27.95 40.24
C ASP A 404 13.98 -28.35 38.84
N LEU A 405 14.92 -28.51 37.92
CA LEU A 405 14.74 -28.94 36.52
C LEU A 405 14.48 -30.44 36.43
#